data_AF-A0A377WCD0-F1
#
_entry.id   AF-A0A377WCD0-F1
#
_cell.length_a   1.000
_cell.length_b   1.000
_cell.length_c   1.000
_cell.angle_alpha   90.00
_cell.angle_beta   90.00
_cell.angle_gamma   90.00
#
_symmetry.space_group_name_H-M   'P 1'
#
loop_
_entity.id
_entity.type
_entity.pdbx_description
1 polymer ?
#
loop_
_entity_poly.entity_id
_entity_poly.type
_entity_poly.pdbx_seq_one_letter_code
_entity_poly.pdbx_strand_id
1 'polypeptide(L)'
;MVLPDGFLFGDGIKSTLKKMLLRDCKLHTIIRLPKGVFAPYTTIKTNLLFFTKGSTVEDGTEHFHTDTIWFYEHPYPTGYKSYSKTKPIRLEEFEPERDWWGSEENDFADREENEFAWKVDFKTKREQAETAAQPHWQRAEELNNQAAVLETEAGDLRRSLVGTIDAVYREKIDAQIAELRAKAESLRLQARDAQVAGDRLYWPIFNLDLKNPNAPEEENLDPDLLLEKYKKLLGEIEETENQLKSELAAALAHHFAGEDA
;
A
#
# COMPACT_ATOMS: atom_id res chain seq x y z
N MET A 1 -17.59 -2.69 -8.94
CA MET A 1 -17.38 -3.97 -8.23
C MET A 1 -17.22 -3.68 -6.73
N VAL A 2 -17.79 -4.49 -5.84
CA VAL A 2 -17.66 -4.32 -4.37
C VAL A 2 -16.62 -5.30 -3.83
N LEU A 3 -15.60 -4.82 -3.10
CA LEU A 3 -14.56 -5.65 -2.51
C LEU A 3 -14.23 -5.25 -1.06
N PRO A 4 -13.84 -6.19 -0.19
CA PRO A 4 -13.35 -5.86 1.15
C PRO A 4 -11.98 -5.18 1.09
N ASP A 5 -11.66 -4.41 2.13
CA ASP A 5 -10.36 -3.72 2.27
C ASP A 5 -9.16 -4.67 2.14
N GLY A 6 -9.31 -5.92 2.60
CA GLY A 6 -8.29 -6.96 2.49
C GLY A 6 -7.92 -7.39 1.07
N PHE A 7 -8.65 -6.96 0.04
CA PHE A 7 -8.19 -7.05 -1.34
C PHE A 7 -7.16 -5.96 -1.67
N LEU A 8 -7.40 -4.72 -1.22
CA LEU A 8 -6.57 -3.56 -1.55
C LEU A 8 -5.15 -3.68 -1.00
N PHE A 9 -4.98 -4.09 0.27
CA PHE A 9 -3.67 -4.27 0.91
C PHE A 9 -3.11 -5.69 0.82
N GLY A 10 -3.86 -6.66 0.29
CA GLY A 10 -3.40 -8.04 0.30
C GLY A 10 -2.24 -8.30 -0.67
N ASP A 11 -1.31 -9.16 -0.25
CA ASP A 11 -0.10 -9.53 -0.99
C ASP A 11 -0.24 -10.83 -1.80
N GLY A 12 0.85 -11.21 -2.49
CA GLY A 12 0.96 -12.45 -3.26
C GLY A 12 0.02 -12.46 -4.46
N ILE A 13 -0.85 -13.48 -4.53
CA ILE A 13 -1.84 -13.62 -5.62
C ILE A 13 -2.70 -12.36 -5.78
N LYS A 14 -3.03 -11.68 -4.67
CA LYS A 14 -3.82 -10.44 -4.71
C LYS A 14 -3.05 -9.29 -5.38
N SER A 15 -1.73 -9.19 -5.16
CA SER A 15 -0.88 -8.22 -5.87
C SER A 15 -0.83 -8.50 -7.36
N THR A 16 -0.74 -9.77 -7.75
CA THR A 16 -0.83 -10.17 -9.16
C THR A 16 -2.18 -9.81 -9.78
N LEU A 17 -3.28 -10.07 -9.08
CA LEU A 17 -4.63 -9.69 -9.54
C LEU A 17 -4.80 -8.17 -9.66
N LYS A 18 -4.27 -7.39 -8.72
CA LYS A 18 -4.28 -5.92 -8.79
C LYS A 18 -3.42 -5.42 -9.97
N LYS A 19 -2.24 -6.01 -10.20
CA LYS A 19 -1.44 -5.73 -11.40
C LYS A 19 -2.24 -6.01 -12.67
N MET A 20 -2.87 -7.18 -12.78
CA MET A 20 -3.72 -7.53 -13.93
C MET A 20 -4.89 -6.56 -14.11
N LEU A 21 -5.55 -6.15 -13.02
CA LEU A 21 -6.63 -5.17 -13.08
C LEU A 21 -6.14 -3.82 -13.65
N LEU A 22 -5.04 -3.29 -13.15
CA LEU A 22 -4.48 -2.01 -13.61
C LEU A 22 -3.89 -2.09 -15.02
N ARG A 23 -3.42 -3.30 -15.38
CA ARG A 23 -2.89 -3.62 -16.70
C ARG A 23 -4.01 -3.69 -17.74
N ASP A 24 -4.98 -4.59 -17.53
CA ASP A 24 -6.01 -4.97 -18.51
C ASP A 24 -7.26 -4.07 -18.46
N CYS A 25 -7.42 -3.27 -17.41
CA CYS A 25 -8.53 -2.34 -17.24
C CYS A 25 -8.04 -0.95 -16.86
N LYS A 26 -8.86 0.05 -17.17
CA LYS A 26 -8.69 1.42 -16.68
C LYS A 26 -9.44 1.55 -15.35
N LEU A 27 -8.76 1.32 -14.24
CA LEU A 27 -9.29 1.58 -12.89
C LEU A 27 -9.26 3.07 -12.60
N HIS A 28 -10.34 3.76 -12.95
CA HIS A 28 -10.40 5.20 -12.83
C HIS A 28 -10.83 5.68 -11.44
N THR A 29 -11.55 4.86 -10.64
CA THR A 29 -12.09 5.33 -9.34
C THR A 29 -12.23 4.23 -8.29
N ILE A 30 -11.84 4.54 -7.06
CA ILE A 30 -12.06 3.74 -5.85
C ILE A 30 -12.82 4.59 -4.83
N ILE A 31 -14.06 4.22 -4.52
CA ILE A 31 -14.79 4.81 -3.38
C ILE A 31 -14.57 3.92 -2.16
N ARG A 32 -14.02 4.48 -1.10
CA ARG A 32 -13.81 3.82 0.19
C ARG A 32 -15.06 4.00 1.05
N LEU A 33 -15.67 2.90 1.43
CA LEU A 33 -16.86 2.91 2.29
C LEU A 33 -16.45 2.65 3.75
N PRO A 34 -17.08 3.35 4.71
CA PRO A 34 -16.70 3.25 6.09
C PRO A 34 -17.29 1.99 6.73
N LYS A 35 -17.00 1.79 8.01
CA LYS A 35 -17.31 0.55 8.73
C LYS A 35 -18.81 0.35 8.90
N GLY A 36 -19.27 -0.88 8.67
CA GLY A 36 -20.63 -1.31 9.02
C GLY A 36 -21.67 -1.09 7.93
N VAL A 37 -21.26 -0.62 6.73
CA VAL A 37 -22.18 -0.46 5.58
C VAL A 37 -22.96 -1.75 5.31
N PHE A 38 -22.33 -2.90 5.46
CA PHE A 38 -22.94 -4.21 5.26
C PHE A 38 -23.38 -4.91 6.56
N ALA A 39 -23.60 -4.16 7.65
CA ALA A 39 -24.10 -4.73 8.89
C ALA A 39 -25.52 -5.33 8.70
N PRO A 40 -25.84 -6.49 9.29
CA PRO A 40 -25.05 -7.26 10.26
C PRO A 40 -24.14 -8.34 9.63
N TYR A 41 -24.08 -8.44 8.30
CA TYR A 41 -23.35 -9.51 7.62
C TYR A 41 -21.83 -9.39 7.78
N THR A 42 -21.32 -8.16 7.75
CA THR A 42 -19.92 -7.87 8.02
C THR A 42 -19.73 -6.47 8.54
N THR A 43 -18.73 -6.30 9.41
CA THR A 43 -18.28 -4.99 9.90
C THR A 43 -16.95 -4.58 9.28
N ILE A 44 -16.50 -5.24 8.22
CA ILE A 44 -15.24 -4.93 7.52
C ILE A 44 -15.46 -3.70 6.62
N LYS A 45 -14.46 -2.82 6.50
CA LYS A 45 -14.47 -1.72 5.52
C LYS A 45 -14.49 -2.31 4.10
N THR A 46 -15.21 -1.68 3.20
CA THR A 46 -15.39 -2.17 1.82
C THR A 46 -15.16 -1.04 0.84
N ASN A 47 -14.87 -1.38 -0.41
CA ASN A 47 -14.52 -0.44 -1.44
C ASN A 47 -15.32 -0.73 -2.71
N LEU A 48 -15.72 0.33 -3.40
CA LEU A 48 -16.34 0.28 -4.72
C LEU A 48 -15.29 0.61 -5.76
N LEU A 49 -14.96 -0.35 -6.61
CA LEU A 49 -14.02 -0.17 -7.72
C LEU A 49 -14.81 0.06 -9.00
N PHE A 50 -14.48 1.15 -9.70
CA PHE A 50 -15.04 1.52 -10.98
C PHE A 50 -13.93 1.52 -12.02
N PHE A 51 -14.11 0.69 -13.04
CA PHE A 51 -13.13 0.49 -14.09
C PHE A 51 -13.82 0.13 -15.38
N THR A 52 -13.18 0.48 -16.50
CA THR A 52 -13.58 0.07 -17.84
C THR A 52 -12.55 -0.86 -18.45
N LYS A 53 -12.99 -1.68 -19.40
CA LYS A 53 -12.10 -2.62 -20.08
C LYS A 53 -11.08 -1.85 -20.92
N GLY A 54 -9.82 -2.23 -20.81
CA GLY A 54 -8.74 -1.68 -21.62
C GLY A 54 -8.88 -2.02 -23.11
N SER A 55 -8.31 -1.18 -23.95
CA SER A 55 -8.16 -1.45 -25.38
C SER A 55 -7.08 -2.50 -25.62
N THR A 56 -7.29 -3.42 -26.55
CA THR A 56 -6.22 -4.34 -26.94
C THR A 56 -5.09 -3.57 -27.63
N VAL A 57 -3.85 -3.76 -27.18
CA VAL A 57 -2.64 -3.21 -27.82
C VAL A 57 -1.78 -4.37 -28.32
N GLU A 58 -1.53 -4.43 -29.63
CA GLU A 58 -0.83 -5.53 -30.30
C GLU A 58 0.60 -5.13 -30.74
N ASP A 59 1.44 -4.73 -29.80
CA ASP A 59 2.85 -4.37 -30.09
C ASP A 59 3.87 -5.26 -29.36
N GLY A 60 3.39 -6.28 -28.63
CA GLY A 60 4.22 -7.22 -27.89
C GLY A 60 4.81 -6.65 -26.60
N THR A 61 4.41 -5.44 -26.18
CA THR A 61 4.84 -4.83 -24.92
C THR A 61 3.75 -4.88 -23.85
N GLU A 62 4.16 -4.79 -22.57
CA GLU A 62 3.21 -4.75 -21.45
C GLU A 62 2.62 -3.33 -21.35
N HIS A 63 1.30 -3.22 -21.54
CA HIS A 63 0.56 -1.95 -21.44
C HIS A 63 -0.26 -1.90 -20.17
N PHE A 64 -0.21 -0.77 -19.48
CA PHE A 64 -1.16 -0.47 -18.41
C PHE A 64 -2.18 0.54 -18.91
N HIS A 65 -3.46 0.26 -18.67
CA HIS A 65 -4.57 1.14 -19.03
C HIS A 65 -4.95 2.13 -17.92
N THR A 66 -4.38 1.95 -16.73
CA THR A 66 -4.58 2.87 -15.61
C THR A 66 -3.37 3.78 -15.48
N ASP A 67 -3.55 5.08 -15.72
CA ASP A 67 -2.51 6.08 -15.47
C ASP A 67 -2.72 6.80 -14.14
N THR A 68 -3.97 7.19 -13.86
CA THR A 68 -4.34 7.86 -12.62
C THR A 68 -5.56 7.19 -12.00
N ILE A 69 -5.64 7.21 -10.68
CA ILE A 69 -6.75 6.65 -9.90
C ILE A 69 -7.28 7.75 -9.00
N TRP A 70 -8.58 8.02 -9.11
CA TRP A 70 -9.27 8.85 -8.14
C TRP A 70 -9.71 8.02 -6.95
N PHE A 71 -9.47 8.53 -5.75
CA PHE A 71 -10.03 7.99 -4.53
C PHE A 71 -11.06 8.96 -3.97
N TYR A 72 -12.10 8.41 -3.36
CA TYR A 72 -13.09 9.16 -2.60
C TYR A 72 -13.36 8.41 -1.30
N GLU A 73 -13.19 9.05 -0.15
CA GLU A 73 -13.56 8.50 1.16
C GLU A 73 -14.97 8.94 1.54
N HIS A 74 -15.93 8.01 1.52
CA HIS A 74 -17.31 8.31 1.87
C HIS A 74 -17.41 8.64 3.37
N PRO A 75 -17.79 9.88 3.73
CA PRO A 75 -17.88 10.29 5.12
C PRO A 75 -19.07 9.64 5.83
N TYR A 76 -19.03 9.63 7.16
CA TYR A 76 -20.24 9.35 7.94
C TYR A 76 -21.15 10.59 8.00
N PRO A 77 -22.48 10.41 8.06
CA PRO A 77 -23.38 11.47 8.44
C PRO A 77 -23.04 12.02 9.83
N THR A 78 -23.39 13.28 10.08
CA THR A 78 -23.18 13.93 11.38
C THR A 78 -23.74 13.07 12.53
N GLY A 79 -22.88 12.77 13.50
CA GLY A 79 -23.23 11.97 14.68
C GLY A 79 -23.15 10.45 14.50
N TYR A 80 -22.78 9.95 13.32
CA TYR A 80 -22.54 8.53 13.08
C TYR A 80 -21.07 8.17 13.39
N LYS A 81 -20.86 7.05 14.07
CA LYS A 81 -19.52 6.43 14.26
C LYS A 81 -19.37 5.12 13.48
N SER A 82 -20.50 4.49 13.12
CA SER A 82 -20.57 3.29 12.29
C SER A 82 -22.02 3.08 11.82
N TYR A 83 -22.20 2.47 10.66
CA TYR A 83 -23.51 1.98 10.22
C TYR A 83 -23.89 0.68 10.96
N SER A 84 -25.19 0.42 11.04
CA SER A 84 -25.73 -0.77 11.70
C SER A 84 -27.03 -1.22 11.04
N LYS A 85 -27.57 -2.37 11.43
CA LYS A 85 -28.86 -2.87 10.92
C LYS A 85 -30.01 -1.85 11.11
N THR A 86 -29.99 -1.08 12.20
CA THR A 86 -31.03 -0.07 12.50
C THR A 86 -30.71 1.31 11.94
N LYS A 87 -29.47 1.53 11.51
CA LYS A 87 -28.97 2.77 10.89
C LYS A 87 -28.12 2.41 9.67
N PRO A 88 -28.73 1.90 8.58
CA PRO A 88 -28.01 1.54 7.37
C PRO A 88 -27.60 2.79 6.60
N ILE A 89 -26.61 2.64 5.71
CA ILE A 89 -26.30 3.65 4.70
C ILE A 89 -27.51 3.89 3.80
N ARG A 90 -27.73 5.14 3.41
CA ARG A 90 -28.83 5.53 2.53
C ARG A 90 -28.31 6.10 1.22
N LEU A 91 -29.18 6.10 0.21
CA LEU A 91 -28.79 6.55 -1.14
C LEU A 91 -28.49 8.05 -1.18
N GLU A 92 -29.20 8.84 -0.38
CA GLU A 92 -29.05 10.30 -0.34
C GLU A 92 -27.67 10.72 0.21
N GLU A 93 -27.00 9.82 0.92
CA GLU A 93 -25.65 10.05 1.44
C GLU A 93 -24.59 10.03 0.33
N PHE A 94 -24.93 9.53 -0.87
CA PHE A 94 -24.04 9.52 -2.04
C PHE A 94 -24.18 10.74 -2.95
N GLU A 95 -25.07 11.69 -2.64
CA GLU A 95 -25.22 12.90 -3.47
C GLU A 95 -23.91 13.68 -3.64
N PRO A 96 -23.06 13.87 -2.60
CA PRO A 96 -21.76 14.53 -2.76
C PRO A 96 -20.85 13.83 -3.79
N GLU A 97 -20.80 12.50 -3.78
CA GLU A 97 -20.03 11.72 -4.75
C GLU A 97 -20.59 11.83 -6.16
N ARG A 98 -21.93 11.90 -6.29
CA ARG A 98 -22.61 12.04 -7.58
C ARG A 98 -22.35 13.42 -8.18
N ASP A 99 -22.40 14.46 -7.37
CA ASP A 99 -22.11 15.83 -7.79
C ASP A 99 -20.64 16.00 -8.18
N TRP A 100 -19.73 15.36 -7.45
CA TRP A 100 -18.30 15.34 -7.75
C TRP A 100 -17.93 14.45 -8.95
N TRP A 101 -18.78 13.48 -9.33
CA TRP A 101 -18.39 12.38 -10.22
C TRP A 101 -17.82 12.80 -11.58
N GLY A 102 -18.30 13.90 -12.16
CA GLY A 102 -17.89 14.38 -13.47
C GLY A 102 -18.28 13.45 -14.62
N SER A 103 -17.58 13.56 -15.77
CA SER A 103 -17.84 12.76 -16.97
C SER A 103 -16.69 11.79 -17.30
N GLU A 104 -17.00 10.60 -17.80
CA GLU A 104 -15.99 9.69 -18.33
C GLU A 104 -15.48 10.14 -19.71
N GLU A 105 -16.30 10.86 -20.49
CA GLU A 105 -15.98 11.27 -21.87
C GLU A 105 -14.78 12.23 -21.94
N ASN A 106 -14.55 13.01 -20.88
CA ASN A 106 -13.40 13.91 -20.75
C ASN A 106 -12.34 13.37 -19.78
N ASP A 107 -12.34 12.06 -19.54
CA ASP A 107 -11.43 11.41 -18.59
C ASP A 107 -11.49 12.00 -17.17
N PHE A 108 -12.69 12.37 -16.73
CA PHE A 108 -12.96 12.94 -15.42
C PHE A 108 -12.15 14.23 -15.13
N ALA A 109 -11.91 15.03 -16.18
CA ALA A 109 -11.14 16.27 -16.06
C ALA A 109 -11.80 17.33 -15.15
N ASP A 110 -13.12 17.24 -14.95
CA ASP A 110 -13.87 18.17 -14.09
C ASP A 110 -13.71 17.89 -12.60
N ARG A 111 -13.10 16.76 -12.21
CA ARG A 111 -12.92 16.39 -10.81
C ARG A 111 -11.85 17.23 -10.15
N GLU A 112 -12.17 17.71 -8.96
CA GLU A 112 -11.25 18.45 -8.10
C GLU A 112 -10.95 17.66 -6.82
N GLU A 113 -9.75 17.81 -6.30
CA GLU A 113 -9.39 17.30 -4.98
C GLU A 113 -10.10 18.10 -3.89
N ASN A 114 -10.48 17.44 -2.81
CA ASN A 114 -11.14 18.06 -1.66
C ASN A 114 -10.84 17.25 -0.37
N GLU A 115 -11.56 17.52 0.71
CA GLU A 115 -11.34 16.83 2.00
C GLU A 115 -11.56 15.31 1.95
N PHE A 116 -12.34 14.81 0.98
CA PHE A 116 -12.67 13.39 0.80
C PHE A 116 -12.06 12.77 -0.46
N ALA A 117 -11.75 13.58 -1.46
CA ALA A 117 -11.30 13.13 -2.77
C ALA A 117 -9.85 13.53 -3.05
N TRP A 118 -9.03 12.56 -3.48
CA TRP A 118 -7.65 12.81 -3.89
C TRP A 118 -7.27 11.98 -5.11
N LYS A 119 -6.33 12.48 -5.91
CA LYS A 119 -5.88 11.82 -7.12
C LYS A 119 -4.52 11.17 -6.89
N VAL A 120 -4.35 9.98 -7.46
CA VAL A 120 -3.09 9.24 -7.41
C VAL A 120 -2.56 9.06 -8.82
N ASP A 121 -1.37 9.59 -9.07
CA ASP A 121 -0.60 9.33 -10.29
C ASP A 121 0.06 7.94 -10.20
N PHE A 122 -0.66 6.92 -10.65
CA PHE A 122 -0.20 5.54 -10.62
C PHE A 122 0.93 5.33 -11.63
N LYS A 123 0.83 5.93 -12.83
CA LYS A 123 1.85 5.81 -13.88
C LYS A 123 3.22 6.22 -13.38
N THR A 124 3.35 7.44 -12.86
CA THR A 124 4.63 7.97 -12.38
C THR A 124 5.17 7.11 -11.25
N LYS A 125 4.32 6.71 -10.29
CA LYS A 125 4.76 5.87 -9.16
C LYS A 125 5.17 4.46 -9.60
N ARG A 126 4.51 3.88 -10.61
CA ARG A 126 4.88 2.60 -11.22
C ARG A 126 6.24 2.69 -11.90
N GLU A 127 6.46 3.70 -12.74
CA GLU A 127 7.73 3.92 -13.43
C GLU A 127 8.89 4.13 -12.43
N GLN A 128 8.65 4.81 -11.32
CA GLN A 128 9.60 4.94 -10.23
C GLN A 128 9.91 3.59 -9.57
N ALA A 129 8.89 2.78 -9.27
CA ALA A 129 9.06 1.46 -8.68
C ALA A 129 9.82 0.50 -9.61
N GLU A 130 9.53 0.55 -10.91
CA GLU A 130 10.24 -0.22 -11.95
C GLU A 130 11.71 0.21 -12.05
N THR A 131 11.96 1.52 -12.11
CA THR A 131 13.33 2.08 -12.16
C THR A 131 14.14 1.67 -10.93
N ALA A 132 13.53 1.68 -9.74
CA ALA A 132 14.17 1.27 -8.50
C ALA A 132 14.47 -0.24 -8.46
N ALA A 133 13.59 -1.07 -9.02
CA ALA A 133 13.74 -2.52 -9.04
C ALA A 133 14.71 -3.01 -10.14
N GLN A 134 14.79 -2.30 -11.26
CA GLN A 134 15.57 -2.66 -12.45
C GLN A 134 17.02 -3.09 -12.17
N PRO A 135 17.86 -2.35 -11.41
CA PRO A 135 19.24 -2.78 -11.16
C PRO A 135 19.34 -4.10 -10.39
N HIS A 136 18.36 -4.39 -9.51
CA HIS A 136 18.32 -5.63 -8.75
C HIS A 136 17.95 -6.83 -9.64
N TRP A 137 16.97 -6.65 -10.52
CA TRP A 137 16.59 -7.70 -11.48
C TRP A 137 17.68 -7.96 -12.53
N GLN A 138 18.33 -6.91 -13.04
CA GLN A 138 19.49 -7.07 -13.93
C GLN A 138 20.63 -7.83 -13.26
N ARG A 139 20.90 -7.53 -11.98
CA ARG A 139 21.90 -8.27 -11.21
C ARG A 139 21.51 -9.74 -11.02
N ALA A 140 20.22 -10.01 -10.74
CA ALA A 140 19.71 -11.37 -10.61
C ALA A 140 19.86 -12.17 -11.92
N GLU A 141 19.53 -11.55 -13.06
CA GLU A 141 19.69 -12.14 -14.38
C GLU A 141 21.17 -12.43 -14.68
N GLU A 142 22.06 -11.48 -14.45
CA GLU A 142 23.49 -11.65 -14.66
C GLU A 142 24.06 -12.81 -13.83
N LEU A 143 23.71 -12.89 -12.55
CA LEU A 143 24.12 -13.96 -11.65
C LEU A 143 23.58 -15.33 -12.11
N ASN A 144 22.32 -15.38 -12.56
CA ASN A 144 21.73 -16.60 -13.12
C ASN A 144 22.45 -17.05 -14.40
N ASN A 145 22.80 -16.11 -15.28
CA ASN A 145 23.56 -16.41 -16.50
C ASN A 145 24.96 -16.94 -16.16
N GLN A 146 25.65 -16.34 -15.19
CA GLN A 146 26.94 -16.84 -14.71
C GLN A 146 26.83 -18.25 -14.11
N ALA A 147 25.80 -18.52 -13.31
CA ALA A 147 25.54 -19.85 -12.76
C ALA A 147 25.29 -20.88 -13.86
N ALA A 148 24.49 -20.54 -14.88
CA ALA A 148 24.19 -21.42 -16.01
C ALA A 148 25.43 -21.79 -16.83
N VAL A 149 26.39 -20.86 -16.98
CA VAL A 149 27.67 -21.14 -17.63
C VAL A 149 28.47 -22.18 -16.84
N LEU A 150 28.59 -22.02 -15.51
CA LEU A 150 29.31 -22.97 -14.66
C LEU A 150 28.63 -24.36 -14.63
N GLU A 151 27.29 -24.39 -14.63
CA GLU A 151 26.52 -25.63 -14.72
C GLU A 151 26.76 -26.35 -16.06
N THR A 152 26.85 -25.59 -17.16
CA THR A 152 27.17 -26.13 -18.49
C THR A 152 28.58 -26.71 -18.52
N GLU A 153 29.57 -25.99 -18.01
CA GLU A 153 30.97 -26.46 -17.92
C GLU A 153 31.08 -27.74 -17.07
N ALA A 154 30.39 -27.78 -15.92
CA ALA A 154 30.31 -28.98 -15.10
C ALA A 154 29.65 -30.16 -15.84
N GLY A 155 28.65 -29.88 -16.69
CA GLY A 155 28.01 -30.86 -17.56
C GLY A 155 28.95 -31.40 -18.65
N ASP A 156 29.76 -30.53 -19.27
CA ASP A 156 30.77 -30.90 -20.27
C ASP A 156 31.89 -31.75 -19.66
N LEU A 157 32.40 -31.36 -18.50
CA LEU A 157 33.37 -32.16 -17.74
C LEU A 157 32.80 -33.54 -17.37
N ARG A 158 31.52 -33.62 -17.02
CA ARG A 158 30.89 -34.91 -16.74
C ARG A 158 30.79 -35.79 -17.99
N ARG A 159 30.53 -35.19 -19.16
CA ARG A 159 30.51 -35.91 -20.45
C ARG A 159 31.89 -36.43 -20.84
N SER A 160 32.96 -35.68 -20.57
CA SER A 160 34.33 -36.11 -20.89
C SER A 160 34.80 -37.34 -20.10
N LEU A 161 34.15 -37.65 -18.98
CA LEU A 161 34.42 -38.85 -18.18
C LEU A 161 33.82 -40.15 -18.76
N VAL A 162 32.89 -40.05 -19.71
CA VAL A 162 32.25 -41.24 -20.32
C VAL A 162 33.29 -42.05 -21.09
N GLY A 163 33.45 -43.32 -20.73
CA GLY A 163 34.41 -44.23 -21.37
C GLY A 163 35.83 -44.22 -20.78
N THR A 164 36.16 -43.26 -19.93
CA THR A 164 37.47 -43.18 -19.26
C THR A 164 37.52 -44.16 -18.08
N ILE A 165 38.56 -44.99 -17.93
CA ILE A 165 38.67 -45.99 -16.82
C ILE A 165 39.68 -45.60 -15.73
N ASP A 166 40.42 -44.51 -15.92
CA ASP A 166 41.40 -44.02 -14.95
C ASP A 166 40.70 -43.42 -13.72
N ALA A 167 40.90 -44.07 -12.57
CA ALA A 167 40.29 -43.68 -11.30
C ALA A 167 40.83 -42.34 -10.78
N VAL A 168 42.13 -42.08 -10.93
CA VAL A 168 42.78 -40.84 -10.42
C VAL A 168 42.32 -39.65 -11.25
N TYR A 169 42.24 -39.82 -12.57
CA TYR A 169 41.70 -38.78 -13.45
C TYR A 169 40.22 -38.50 -13.16
N ARG A 170 39.40 -39.54 -12.98
CA ARG A 170 37.98 -39.39 -12.61
C ARG A 170 37.80 -38.62 -11.31
N GLU A 171 38.55 -38.97 -10.27
CA GLU A 171 38.48 -38.27 -8.97
C GLU A 171 38.82 -36.78 -9.11
N LYS A 172 39.85 -36.44 -9.90
CA LYS A 172 40.21 -35.04 -10.15
C LYS A 172 39.10 -34.27 -10.87
N ILE A 173 38.49 -34.85 -11.91
CA ILE A 173 37.41 -34.18 -12.65
C ILE A 173 36.14 -34.09 -11.81
N ASP A 174 35.80 -35.12 -11.04
CA ASP A 174 34.65 -35.08 -10.12
C ASP A 174 34.84 -33.99 -9.05
N ALA A 175 36.06 -33.78 -8.55
CA ALA A 175 36.37 -32.65 -7.66
C ALA A 175 36.16 -31.28 -8.34
N GLN A 176 36.59 -31.13 -9.60
CA GLN A 176 36.35 -29.90 -10.38
C GLN A 176 34.86 -29.65 -10.62
N ILE A 177 34.10 -30.69 -10.98
CA ILE A 177 32.64 -30.62 -11.14
C ILE A 177 31.97 -30.19 -9.85
N ALA A 178 32.40 -30.74 -8.71
CA ALA A 178 31.87 -30.37 -7.40
C ALA A 178 32.16 -28.89 -7.07
N GLU A 179 33.36 -28.40 -7.37
CA GLU A 179 33.73 -27.00 -7.18
C GLU A 179 32.90 -26.06 -8.07
N LEU A 180 32.75 -26.36 -9.36
CA LEU A 180 31.94 -25.56 -10.29
C LEU A 180 30.47 -25.50 -9.86
N ARG A 181 29.91 -26.63 -9.43
CA ARG A 181 28.53 -26.69 -8.92
C ARG A 181 28.35 -25.89 -7.63
N ALA A 182 29.32 -25.95 -6.71
CA ALA A 182 29.26 -25.16 -5.48
C ALA A 182 29.31 -23.64 -5.77
N LYS A 183 30.14 -23.22 -6.74
CA LYS A 183 30.17 -21.83 -7.21
C LYS A 183 28.85 -21.43 -7.88
N ALA A 184 28.29 -22.27 -8.74
CA ALA A 184 27.00 -22.03 -9.39
C ALA A 184 25.87 -21.86 -8.36
N GLU A 185 25.79 -22.72 -7.35
CA GLU A 185 24.80 -22.64 -6.28
C GLU A 185 24.92 -21.32 -5.48
N SER A 186 26.15 -20.90 -5.17
CA SER A 186 26.38 -19.60 -4.52
C SER A 186 25.86 -18.42 -5.36
N LEU A 187 26.07 -18.47 -6.69
CA LEU A 187 25.55 -17.46 -7.60
C LEU A 187 24.01 -17.50 -7.70
N ARG A 188 23.40 -18.70 -7.71
CA ARG A 188 21.93 -18.87 -7.66
C ARG A 188 21.33 -18.27 -6.40
N LEU A 189 21.98 -18.46 -5.25
CA LEU A 189 21.54 -17.86 -3.99
C LEU A 189 21.58 -16.33 -4.06
N GLN A 190 22.69 -15.76 -4.54
CA GLN A 190 22.81 -14.32 -4.73
C GLN A 190 21.79 -13.80 -5.75
N ALA A 191 21.51 -14.55 -6.82
CA ALA A 191 20.52 -14.17 -7.83
C ALA A 191 19.13 -14.11 -7.22
N ARG A 192 18.75 -15.10 -6.39
CA ARG A 192 17.48 -15.10 -5.67
C ARG A 192 17.37 -13.91 -4.72
N ASP A 193 18.43 -13.60 -3.97
CA ASP A 193 18.41 -12.48 -3.03
C ASP A 193 18.29 -11.13 -3.76
N ALA A 194 18.98 -10.99 -4.90
CA ALA A 194 18.82 -9.83 -5.79
C ALA A 194 17.39 -9.73 -6.36
N GLN A 195 16.80 -10.84 -6.81
CA GLN A 195 15.41 -10.88 -7.28
C GLN A 195 14.46 -10.39 -6.19
N VAL A 196 14.59 -10.92 -4.97
CA VAL A 196 13.77 -10.52 -3.81
C VAL A 196 13.95 -9.04 -3.48
N ALA A 197 15.15 -8.50 -3.61
CA ALA A 197 15.40 -7.07 -3.39
C ALA A 197 14.64 -6.19 -4.40
N GLY A 198 14.65 -6.55 -5.69
CA GLY A 198 13.88 -5.85 -6.73
C GLY A 198 12.37 -5.97 -6.50
N ASP A 199 11.90 -7.19 -6.20
CA ASP A 199 10.49 -7.48 -5.93
C ASP A 199 9.94 -6.66 -4.74
N ARG A 200 10.76 -6.48 -3.69
CA ARG A 200 10.39 -5.63 -2.52
C ARG A 200 10.18 -4.17 -2.86
N LEU A 201 10.80 -3.67 -3.93
CA LEU A 201 10.63 -2.28 -4.40
C LEU A 201 9.45 -2.17 -5.36
N TYR A 202 9.24 -3.18 -6.20
CA TYR A 202 8.19 -3.16 -7.22
C TYR A 202 6.80 -3.44 -6.66
N TRP A 203 6.60 -4.57 -5.96
CA TRP A 203 5.27 -5.03 -5.57
C TRP A 203 4.44 -4.07 -4.71
N PRO A 204 5.02 -3.24 -3.83
CA PRO A 204 4.25 -2.28 -3.03
C PRO A 204 3.42 -1.29 -3.84
N ILE A 205 3.77 -1.00 -5.11
CA ILE A 205 2.98 -0.08 -5.94
C ILE A 205 1.56 -0.59 -6.22
N PHE A 206 1.36 -1.91 -6.13
CA PHE A 206 0.05 -2.54 -6.28
C PHE A 206 -0.73 -2.59 -4.97
N ASN A 207 -0.25 -1.99 -3.88
CA ASN A 207 -1.07 -1.76 -2.69
C ASN A 207 -2.00 -0.57 -2.95
N LEU A 208 -3.29 -0.87 -3.08
CA LEU A 208 -4.33 0.14 -3.37
C LEU A 208 -5.01 0.65 -2.08
N ASP A 209 -4.55 0.24 -0.90
CA ASP A 209 -5.03 0.73 0.40
C ASP A 209 -4.40 2.10 0.72
N LEU A 210 -4.65 3.09 -0.15
CA LEU A 210 -4.15 4.45 0.01
C LEU A 210 -5.12 5.21 0.93
N LYS A 211 -4.59 5.77 2.02
CA LYS A 211 -5.40 6.55 2.97
C LYS A 211 -5.61 7.96 2.44
N ASN A 212 -6.71 8.57 2.87
CA ASN A 212 -7.00 9.97 2.57
C ASN A 212 -5.95 10.87 3.22
N PRO A 213 -5.18 11.65 2.44
CA PRO A 213 -4.16 12.55 2.99
C PRO A 213 -4.75 13.73 3.76
N ASN A 214 -6.03 14.03 3.56
CA ASN A 214 -6.74 15.14 4.18
C ASN A 214 -7.57 14.71 5.39
N ALA A 215 -7.61 13.41 5.71
CA ALA A 215 -8.33 12.93 6.88
C ALA A 215 -7.72 13.54 8.16
N PRO A 216 -8.54 14.03 9.10
CA PRO A 216 -8.03 14.42 10.41
C PRO A 216 -7.32 13.22 11.02
N GLU A 217 -6.17 13.44 11.67
CA GLU A 217 -5.42 12.37 12.34
C GLU A 217 -6.39 11.50 13.15
N GLU A 218 -6.51 10.22 12.78
CA GLU A 218 -7.38 9.29 13.50
C GLU A 218 -6.99 9.36 14.97
N GLU A 219 -7.92 9.77 15.82
CA GLU A 219 -7.72 9.78 17.26
C GLU A 219 -7.43 8.33 17.67
N ASN A 220 -6.15 8.01 17.86
CA ASN A 220 -5.70 6.64 18.08
C ASN A 220 -6.43 6.07 19.30
N LEU A 221 -7.36 5.13 19.05
CA LEU A 221 -8.24 4.54 20.06
C LEU A 221 -7.54 3.48 20.92
N ASP A 222 -6.21 3.40 20.85
CA ASP A 222 -5.43 2.57 21.77
C ASP A 222 -5.75 3.00 23.22
N PRO A 223 -6.33 2.12 24.06
CA PRO A 223 -6.74 2.45 25.42
C PRO A 223 -5.61 3.04 26.27
N ASP A 224 -4.36 2.62 26.06
CA ASP A 224 -3.22 3.09 26.85
C ASP A 224 -2.84 4.53 26.47
N LEU A 225 -2.82 4.83 25.17
CA LEU A 225 -2.62 6.17 24.63
C LEU A 225 -3.77 7.12 24.98
N LEU A 226 -5.01 6.64 24.95
CA LEU A 226 -6.18 7.39 25.39
C LEU A 226 -6.11 7.73 26.88
N LEU A 227 -5.68 6.78 27.72
CA LEU A 227 -5.50 7.00 29.15
C LEU A 227 -4.42 8.06 29.42
N GLU A 228 -3.33 8.04 28.66
CA GLU A 228 -2.26 9.02 28.75
C GLU A 228 -2.74 10.43 28.35
N LYS A 229 -3.44 10.54 27.21
CA LYS A 229 -4.08 11.80 26.78
C LYS A 229 -5.08 12.31 27.82
N TYR A 230 -5.91 11.42 28.39
CA TYR A 230 -6.88 11.78 29.41
C TYR A 230 -6.23 12.34 30.68
N LYS A 231 -5.14 11.70 31.16
CA LYS A 231 -4.36 12.20 32.30
C LYS A 231 -3.76 13.57 32.04
N LYS A 232 -3.23 13.80 30.83
CA LYS A 232 -2.71 15.11 30.43
C LYS A 232 -3.80 16.18 30.45
N LEU A 233 -4.97 15.86 29.88
CA LEU A 233 -6.11 16.77 29.86
C LEU A 233 -6.62 17.13 31.27
N LEU A 234 -6.65 16.16 32.19
CA LEU A 234 -6.98 16.41 33.59
C LEU A 234 -6.00 17.38 34.26
N GLY A 235 -4.71 17.24 33.97
CA GLY A 235 -3.69 18.19 34.45
C GLY A 235 -3.90 19.60 33.90
N GLU A 236 -4.20 19.73 32.60
CA GLU A 236 -4.49 21.02 31.96
C GLU A 236 -5.76 21.69 32.54
N ILE A 237 -6.79 20.90 32.85
CA ILE A 237 -8.00 21.39 33.52
C ILE A 237 -7.66 21.90 34.93
N GLU A 238 -6.91 21.13 35.72
CA GLU A 238 -6.51 21.53 37.07
C GLU A 238 -5.67 22.81 37.07
N GLU A 239 -4.74 22.94 36.12
CA GLU A 239 -3.92 24.14 35.94
C GLU A 239 -4.79 25.35 35.59
N THR A 240 -5.73 25.18 34.67
CA THR A 240 -6.68 26.24 34.27
C THR A 240 -7.59 26.65 35.43
N GLU A 241 -8.09 25.70 36.22
CA GLU A 241 -8.88 25.99 37.42
C GLU A 241 -8.08 26.77 38.46
N ASN A 242 -6.82 26.40 38.67
CA ASN A 242 -5.94 27.11 39.61
C ASN A 242 -5.63 28.53 39.14
N GLN A 243 -5.41 28.73 37.83
CA GLN A 243 -5.27 30.06 37.24
C GLN A 243 -6.53 30.89 37.48
N LEU A 244 -7.72 30.38 37.15
CA LEU A 244 -9.00 31.05 37.39
C LEU A 244 -9.22 31.42 38.86
N LYS A 245 -8.92 30.51 39.80
CA LYS A 245 -9.00 30.79 41.24
C LYS A 245 -8.04 31.90 41.67
N SER A 246 -6.82 31.90 41.13
CA SER A 246 -5.80 32.91 41.46
C SER A 246 -6.19 34.29 40.93
N GLU A 247 -6.71 34.37 39.70
CA GLU A 247 -7.19 35.62 39.11
C GLU A 247 -8.41 36.15 39.86
N LEU A 248 -9.35 35.27 40.22
CA LEU A 248 -10.52 35.64 41.01
C LEU A 248 -10.12 36.16 42.40
N ALA A 249 -9.17 35.51 43.06
CA ALA A 249 -8.66 35.94 44.35
C ALA A 249 -7.96 37.30 44.27
N ALA A 250 -7.16 37.54 43.22
CA ALA A 250 -6.52 38.82 42.98
C ALA A 250 -7.54 39.94 42.71
N ALA A 251 -8.57 39.67 41.90
CA ALA A 251 -9.64 40.62 41.61
C ALA A 251 -10.45 40.98 42.88
N LEU A 252 -10.78 39.99 43.72
CA LEU A 252 -11.45 40.20 44.99
C LEU A 252 -10.58 41.00 45.97
N ALA A 253 -9.29 40.67 46.08
CA ALA A 253 -8.36 41.40 46.95
C ALA A 253 -8.22 42.88 46.55
N HIS A 254 -8.22 43.18 45.25
CA HIS A 254 -8.24 44.57 44.76
C HIS A 254 -9.56 45.30 45.03
N HIS A 255 -10.69 44.58 45.08
CA HIS A 255 -11.99 45.17 45.38
C HIS A 255 -12.16 45.50 46.87
N PHE A 256 -11.54 44.74 47.77
CA PHE A 256 -11.59 44.97 49.23
C PHE A 256 -10.50 45.92 49.75
N ALA A 257 -9.38 46.10 49.02
CA ALA A 257 -8.35 47.08 49.38
C ALA A 257 -8.72 48.53 49.01
N GLY A 258 -9.79 48.74 48.24
CA GLY A 258 -10.27 50.07 47.83
C GLY A 258 -11.35 50.69 48.75
N GLU A 259 -11.87 49.94 49.72
CA GLU A 259 -12.94 50.42 50.64
C GLU A 259 -12.44 50.95 51.99
N ASP A 260 -11.13 50.85 52.29
CA ASP A 260 -10.52 51.31 53.54
C ASP A 260 -9.56 52.52 53.37
N ALA A 261 -9.79 53.39 52.38
CA ALA A 261 -9.05 54.63 52.18
C ALA A 261 -9.95 55.88 52.16
#